data_AF-A0A1R1JN61-F1
#
_entry.id   AF-A0A1R1JN61-F1
#
_cell.length_a   1.000
_cell.length_b   1.000
_cell.length_c   1.000
_cell.angle_alpha   90.00
_cell.angle_beta   90.00
_cell.angle_gamma   90.00
#
_symmetry.space_group_name_H-M   'P 1'
#
loop_
_entity.id
_entity.type
_entity.pdbx_description
1 polymer ?
#
loop_
_entity_poly.entity_id
_entity_poly.type
_entity_poly.pdbx_seq_one_letter_code
_entity_poly.pdbx_strand_id
1 'polypeptide(L)'
;MSHPSHRGRAREARVRTAYKTMKQIFDRCKAAGNTLKQTHLAIRAGYPWGERRGWPYKAWLIARREFYEKHGLPLKDRQSISDAIKEAES
;
A
#
# COMPACT_ATOMS: atom_id res chain seq x y z
N MET A 1 -6.15 30.95 -14.08
CA MET A 1 -5.61 30.07 -13.02
C MET A 1 -6.69 29.07 -12.61
N SER A 2 -6.61 27.82 -13.07
CA SER A 2 -7.59 26.78 -12.70
C SER A 2 -7.35 26.32 -11.28
N HIS A 3 -8.28 26.64 -10.38
CA HIS A 3 -8.25 26.12 -9.02
C HIS A 3 -8.39 24.58 -9.07
N PRO A 4 -7.50 23.81 -8.43
CA PRO A 4 -7.67 22.37 -8.37
C PRO A 4 -9.00 22.10 -7.68
N SER A 5 -9.90 21.43 -8.39
CA SER A 5 -11.22 21.03 -7.90
C SER A 5 -11.11 20.43 -6.50
N HIS A 6 -12.07 20.70 -5.61
CA HIS A 6 -12.11 20.13 -4.26
C HIS A 6 -11.91 18.60 -4.25
N ARG A 7 -12.41 17.91 -5.29
CA ARG A 7 -12.17 16.47 -5.51
C ARG A 7 -10.69 16.13 -5.74
N GLY A 8 -9.92 16.96 -6.44
CA GLY A 8 -8.48 16.80 -6.66
C GLY A 8 -7.67 16.90 -5.36
N ARG A 9 -7.86 17.98 -4.58
CA ARG A 9 -7.18 18.14 -3.28
C ARG A 9 -7.49 17.00 -2.31
N ALA A 10 -8.74 16.56 -2.25
CA ALA A 10 -9.13 15.45 -1.38
C ALA A 10 -8.51 14.11 -1.82
N ARG A 11 -8.19 13.94 -3.10
CA ARG A 11 -7.49 12.76 -3.63
C ARG A 11 -6.01 12.79 -3.30
N GLU A 12 -5.35 13.93 -3.51
CA GLU A 12 -3.95 14.16 -3.16
C GLU A 12 -3.71 14.01 -1.65
N ALA A 13 -4.61 14.54 -0.82
CA ALA A 13 -4.54 14.38 0.64
C ALA A 13 -4.57 12.91 1.04
N ARG A 14 -5.41 12.08 0.40
CA ARG A 14 -5.45 10.64 0.67
C ARG A 14 -4.17 9.94 0.24
N VAL A 15 -3.59 10.28 -0.92
CA VAL A 15 -2.29 9.72 -1.35
C VAL A 15 -1.21 10.06 -0.33
N ARG A 16 -1.16 11.32 0.12
CA ARG A 16 -0.20 11.76 1.14
C ARG A 16 -0.39 11.02 2.47
N THR A 17 -1.63 10.80 2.90
CA THR A 17 -1.91 10.02 4.12
C THR A 17 -1.48 8.57 3.95
N ALA A 18 -1.80 7.92 2.82
CA ALA A 18 -1.35 6.55 2.54
C ALA A 18 0.17 6.44 2.63
N TYR A 19 0.90 7.37 1.99
CA TYR A 19 2.35 7.39 2.01
C TYR A 19 2.92 7.54 3.43
N LYS A 20 2.35 8.45 4.23
CA LYS A 20 2.76 8.64 5.64
C LYS A 20 2.56 7.37 6.47
N THR A 21 1.41 6.70 6.31
CA THR A 21 1.13 5.43 6.99
C THR A 21 2.14 4.36 6.58
N MET A 22 2.43 4.21 5.28
CA MET A 22 3.44 3.27 4.79
C MET A 22 4.82 3.54 5.36
N LYS A 23 5.23 4.83 5.40
CA LYS A 23 6.51 5.24 5.96
C LYS A 23 6.62 4.88 7.45
N GLN A 24 5.58 5.17 8.24
CA GLN A 24 5.57 4.83 9.67
C GLN A 24 5.71 3.32 9.91
N ILE A 25 4.98 2.51 9.13
CA ILE A 25 5.07 1.04 9.22
C ILE A 25 6.46 0.56 8.81
N PHE A 26 7.01 1.09 7.72
CA PHE A 26 8.34 0.75 7.24
C PHE A 26 9.43 1.09 8.27
N ASP A 27 9.39 2.29 8.85
CA ASP A 27 10.33 2.73 9.87
C ASP A 27 10.26 1.82 11.11
N ARG A 28 9.06 1.43 11.54
CA ARG A 28 8.86 0.48 12.64
C ARG A 28 9.39 -0.91 12.30
N CYS A 29 9.12 -1.41 11.09
CA CYS A 29 9.62 -2.72 10.64
C CYS A 29 11.15 -2.72 10.54
N LYS A 30 11.75 -1.65 10.03
CA LYS A 30 13.19 -1.48 9.94
C LYS A 30 13.83 -1.46 11.33
N ALA A 31 13.24 -0.73 12.28
CA ALA A 31 13.72 -0.70 13.66
C ALA A 31 13.60 -2.07 14.36
N ALA A 32 12.60 -2.87 14.00
CA ALA A 32 12.41 -4.23 14.50
C ALA A 32 13.30 -5.29 13.79
N GLY A 33 14.08 -4.90 12.78
CA GLY A 33 14.89 -5.85 11.99
C GLY A 33 14.07 -6.76 11.07
N ASN A 34 12.82 -6.37 10.75
CA ASN A 34 11.95 -7.17 9.90
C ASN A 34 12.50 -7.28 8.47
N THR A 35 12.26 -8.43 7.85
CA THR A 35 12.54 -8.64 6.42
C THR A 35 11.64 -7.80 5.52
N LEU A 36 12.04 -7.63 4.25
CA LEU A 36 11.22 -6.95 3.24
C LEU A 36 9.85 -7.62 3.05
N LYS A 37 9.77 -8.96 3.17
CA LYS A 37 8.51 -9.73 3.10
C LYS A 37 7.59 -9.41 4.28
N GLN A 38 8.12 -9.41 5.51
CA GLN A 38 7.35 -9.03 6.70
C GLN A 38 6.89 -7.57 6.62
N THR A 39 7.77 -6.68 6.13
CA THR A 39 7.45 -5.26 5.93
C THR A 39 6.35 -5.07 4.89
N HIS A 40 6.38 -5.83 3.79
CA HIS A 40 5.31 -5.86 2.79
C HIS A 40 3.95 -6.26 3.40
N LEU A 41 3.91 -7.34 4.18
CA LEU A 41 2.69 -7.81 4.85
C LEU A 41 2.17 -6.78 5.86
N ALA A 42 3.05 -6.19 6.66
CA ALA A 42 2.69 -5.14 7.60
C ALA A 42 2.10 -3.91 6.91
N ILE A 43 2.69 -3.47 5.78
CA ILE A 43 2.15 -2.40 4.97
C ILE A 43 0.76 -2.79 4.45
N ARG A 44 0.58 -3.98 3.88
CA ARG A 44 -0.72 -4.45 3.35
C ARG A 44 -1.82 -4.52 4.42
N ALA A 45 -1.46 -4.85 5.65
CA ALA A 45 -2.36 -4.89 6.81
C ALA A 45 -2.70 -3.49 7.36
N GLY A 46 -1.77 -2.54 7.27
CA GLY A 46 -1.94 -1.18 7.81
C GLY A 46 -2.80 -0.22 6.98
N TYR A 47 -3.71 -0.73 6.15
CA TYR A 47 -4.62 0.12 5.37
C TYR A 47 -5.62 0.85 6.30
N PRO A 48 -5.66 2.20 6.31
CA PRO A 48 -6.36 2.94 7.37
C PRO A 48 -7.85 3.19 7.11
N TRP A 49 -8.38 2.91 5.91
CA TRP A 49 -9.74 3.30 5.51
C TRP A 49 -10.74 2.15 5.50
N GLY A 50 -10.43 1.05 6.18
CA GLY A 50 -11.32 -0.11 6.31
C GLY A 50 -11.54 -0.81 4.97
N GLU A 51 -12.66 -0.52 4.31
CA GLU A 51 -13.01 -1.19 3.07
C GLU A 51 -12.09 -0.79 1.91
N ARG A 52 -11.59 -1.80 1.19
CA ARG A 52 -10.69 -1.63 0.04
C ARG A 52 -11.48 -1.30 -1.23
N ARG A 53 -12.27 -0.23 -1.19
CA ARG A 53 -13.09 0.23 -2.33
C ARG A 53 -12.91 1.71 -2.63
N GLY A 54 -13.30 2.08 -3.85
CA GLY A 54 -13.34 3.47 -4.29
C GLY A 54 -11.97 4.15 -4.35
N TRP A 55 -11.98 5.48 -4.16
CA TRP A 55 -10.80 6.33 -4.27
C TRP A 55 -9.76 6.17 -3.15
N PRO A 56 -10.12 5.92 -1.88
CA PRO A 56 -9.14 5.65 -0.82
C PRO A 56 -8.24 4.45 -1.15
N TYR A 57 -8.82 3.39 -1.69
CA TYR A 57 -8.05 2.23 -2.14
C TYR A 57 -7.15 2.55 -3.34
N LYS A 58 -7.62 3.32 -4.32
CA LYS A 58 -6.76 3.79 -5.43
C LYS A 58 -5.59 4.65 -4.93
N ALA A 59 -5.85 5.57 -4.00
CA ALA A 59 -4.82 6.41 -3.40
C ALA A 59 -3.75 5.58 -2.67
N TRP A 60 -4.19 4.54 -1.97
CA TRP A 60 -3.29 3.56 -1.35
C TRP A 60 -2.42 2.84 -2.40
N LEU A 61 -2.99 2.36 -3.50
CA LEU A 61 -2.22 1.68 -4.54
C LEU A 61 -1.18 2.60 -5.22
N ILE A 62 -1.54 3.87 -5.47
CA ILE A 62 -0.62 4.88 -6.04
C ILE A 62 0.57 5.09 -5.10
N ALA A 63 0.31 5.41 -3.82
CA ALA A 63 1.36 5.61 -2.83
C ALA A 63 2.22 4.36 -2.64
N ARG A 64 1.59 3.17 -2.66
CA ARG A 64 2.29 1.89 -2.47
C ARG A 64 3.28 1.62 -3.59
N ARG A 65 2.89 1.90 -4.84
CA ARG A 65 3.77 1.72 -5.99
C ARG A 65 5.02 2.58 -5.85
N GLU A 66 4.85 3.90 -5.66
CA GLU A 66 5.96 4.84 -5.50
C GLU A 66 6.84 4.48 -4.29
N PHE A 67 6.22 4.09 -3.18
CA PHE A 67 6.94 3.70 -1.97
C PHE A 67 7.78 2.43 -2.21
N TYR A 68 7.24 1.44 -2.89
CA TYR A 68 7.94 0.18 -3.12
C TYR A 68 9.10 0.35 -4.10
N GLU A 69 8.91 1.14 -5.17
CA GLU A 69 9.97 1.51 -6.11
C GLU A 69 11.12 2.23 -5.38
N LYS A 70 10.82 3.13 -4.45
CA LYS A 70 11.82 3.88 -3.69
C LYS A 70 12.58 3.04 -2.65
N HIS A 71 11.93 2.05 -2.05
CA HIS A 71 12.46 1.28 -0.92
C HIS A 71 12.87 -0.16 -1.27
N GLY A 72 12.80 -0.55 -2.55
CA GLY A 72 13.17 -1.89 -3.01
C GLY A 72 12.25 -3.00 -2.47
N LEU A 73 11.02 -2.66 -2.10
CA LEU A 73 10.05 -3.65 -1.62
C LEU A 73 9.48 -4.46 -2.79
N PRO A 74 9.14 -5.74 -2.57
CA PRO A 74 8.56 -6.57 -3.63
C PRO A 74 7.20 -6.00 -4.07
N LEU A 75 7.16 -5.43 -5.29
CA LEU A 75 5.93 -4.98 -5.98
C LEU A 75 4.99 -6.15 -6.32
N LYS A 76 5.53 -7.38 -6.34
CA LYS A 76 4.81 -8.62 -6.57
C LYS A 76 4.74 -9.42 -5.28
N ASP A 77 3.55 -9.43 -4.68
CA ASP A 77 2.94 -10.72 -4.42
C ASP A 77 1.95 -10.95 -5.58
N ARG A 78 2.50 -11.33 -6.75
CA ARG A 78 1.86 -12.43 -7.47
C ARG A 78 2.17 -13.62 -6.53
N GLN A 79 1.39 -13.84 -5.48
CA GLN A 79 0.54 -15.02 -5.56
C GLN A 79 -0.04 -15.05 -6.97
N SER A 80 0.72 -15.72 -7.83
CA SER A 80 0.19 -16.21 -9.09
C SER A 80 -1.15 -16.82 -8.72
N ILE A 81 -2.21 -16.49 -9.46
CA ILE A 81 -3.49 -17.17 -9.31
C ILE A 81 -3.28 -18.71 -9.33
N SER A 82 -2.18 -19.19 -9.92
CA SER A 82 -1.66 -20.56 -9.82
C SER A 82 -1.40 -21.13 -8.41
N ASP A 83 -1.06 -20.32 -7.39
CA ASP A 83 -0.87 -20.82 -6.01
C ASP A 83 -2.20 -20.83 -5.24
N ALA A 84 -3.06 -19.84 -5.46
CA ALA A 84 -4.36 -19.75 -4.78
C ALA A 84 -5.38 -20.81 -5.26
N ILE A 85 -5.18 -21.40 -6.45
CA ILE A 85 -6.04 -22.49 -6.95
C ILE A 85 -5.64 -23.86 -6.35
N LYS A 86 -4.45 -24.02 -5.78
CA LYS A 86 -4.01 -25.32 -5.22
C LYS A 86 -4.49 -25.61 -3.79
N GLU A 87 -4.96 -24.60 -3.06
CA GLU A 87 -5.37 -24.74 -1.65
C GLU A 87 -6.88 -24.98 -1.47
N ALA A 88 -7.65 -25.01 -2.57
CA ALA A 88 -9.11 -25.24 -2.57
C ALA A 88 -9.52 -26.68 -2.94
N GLU A 89 -8.55 -27.58 -3.19
CA GLU A 89 -8.78 -29.00 -3.53
C GLU A 89 -7.93 -29.94 -2.65
N SER A 90 -7.94 -29.76 -1.33
CA SER A 90 -7.45 -30.76 -0.36
C SER A 90 -8.38 -30.91 0.82
#